data_AF-A0A2P4YAH8-F1
#
_entry.id   AF-A0A2P4YAH8-F1
#
_cell.length_a   1.000
_cell.length_b   1.000
_cell.length_c   1.000
_cell.angle_alpha   90.00
_cell.angle_beta   90.00
_cell.angle_gamma   90.00
#
_symmetry.space_group_name_H-M   'P 1'
#
loop_
_entity.id
_entity.type
_entity.pdbx_description
1 polymer ?
#
loop_
_entity_poly.entity_id
_entity_poly.type
_entity_poly.pdbx_seq_one_letter_code
_entity_poly.pdbx_strand_id
1 'polypeptide(L)'
;MKRYRELTKSELAEIEIPARGVVSWRRRGILTRFSPVKDVAEKQTPGFPDYAPQMTEIVHLKDRWMPMEKSYRKLMATKPWKDMYSNRVKTLYFHERKKLTPVAIRLLDEHVAYMRKHARAFYEILHWFTMKTKPGRDEDGDDASLYDKSATLHLERSKRHEAVGRPFESRIAKLIERGLPATMVWEPGFWLYPTKVCHLYLMDPSGMTKGRGTLWKSRSNWRSAKNPAELNGLRTALTSIGWRMFRLRFAIWPSQSNNVQQIPSLRLALLSSKS
;
A
#
# COMPACT_ATOMS: atom_id res chain seq x y z
N MET A 1 9.98 24.33 10.39
CA MET A 1 10.21 23.44 9.22
C MET A 1 10.21 24.31 7.97
N LYS A 2 11.18 24.14 7.04
CA LYS A 2 11.22 24.91 5.77
C LYS A 2 9.91 24.80 5.01
N ARG A 3 9.49 25.84 4.29
CA ARG A 3 8.33 25.75 3.38
C ARG A 3 8.69 24.91 2.16
N TYR A 4 7.70 24.32 1.48
CA TYR A 4 7.94 23.49 0.30
C TYR A 4 8.81 24.18 -0.77
N ARG A 5 8.54 25.46 -1.04
CA ARG A 5 9.28 26.29 -2.01
C ARG A 5 10.75 26.55 -1.65
N GLU A 6 11.13 26.35 -0.39
CA GLU A 6 12.49 26.56 0.12
C GLU A 6 13.32 25.26 0.10
N LEU A 7 12.72 24.14 -0.34
CA LEU A 7 13.38 22.85 -0.41
C LEU A 7 14.30 22.77 -1.62
N THR A 8 15.50 22.25 -1.40
CA THR A 8 16.45 21.89 -2.45
C THR A 8 15.96 20.67 -3.23
N LYS A 9 16.52 20.45 -4.43
CA LYS A 9 16.23 19.25 -5.23
C LYS A 9 16.52 17.95 -4.47
N SER A 10 17.54 17.95 -3.61
CA SER A 10 17.88 16.79 -2.78
C SER A 10 16.79 16.53 -1.73
N GLU A 11 16.34 17.56 -1.01
CA GLU A 11 15.26 17.47 -0.02
C GLU A 11 13.92 17.06 -0.67
N LEU A 12 13.65 17.49 -1.91
CA LEU A 12 12.48 17.06 -2.68
C LEU A 12 12.55 15.59 -3.12
N ALA A 13 13.75 15.01 -3.22
CA ALA A 13 13.95 13.60 -3.57
C ALA A 13 13.97 12.66 -2.35
N GLU A 14 14.28 13.19 -1.17
CA GLU A 14 14.48 12.45 0.07
C GLU A 14 13.20 11.77 0.58
N ILE A 15 13.33 10.59 1.16
CA ILE A 15 12.26 9.87 1.85
C ILE A 15 12.68 9.76 3.31
N GLU A 16 12.20 10.67 4.16
CA GLU A 16 12.51 10.62 5.59
C GLU A 16 11.83 9.40 6.23
N ILE A 17 12.50 8.83 7.22
CA ILE A 17 11.97 7.78 8.09
C ILE A 17 11.69 8.44 9.44
N PRO A 18 10.44 8.50 9.90
CA PRO A 18 10.12 9.17 11.16
C PRO A 18 10.77 8.42 12.32
N ALA A 19 11.40 9.16 13.23
CA ALA A 19 11.85 8.63 14.50
C ALA A 19 10.64 8.28 15.41
N ARG A 20 10.88 7.52 16.48
CA ARG A 20 9.84 7.21 17.46
C ARG A 20 9.25 8.49 18.04
N GLY A 21 7.92 8.53 18.18
CA GLY A 21 7.18 9.69 18.69
C GLY A 21 6.96 10.83 17.68
N VAL A 22 7.56 10.77 16.49
CA VAL A 22 7.36 11.78 15.44
C VAL A 22 6.03 11.54 14.75
N VAL A 23 5.11 12.49 14.89
CA VAL A 23 3.76 12.40 14.29
C VAL A 23 3.68 12.91 12.85
N SER A 24 4.70 13.64 12.39
CA SER A 24 4.79 14.19 11.04
C SER A 24 6.23 14.31 10.54
N TRP A 25 6.48 13.98 9.28
CA TRP A 25 7.80 13.98 8.61
C TRP A 25 7.64 14.27 7.11
N ARG A 26 8.71 14.51 6.36
CA ARG A 26 8.62 14.69 4.90
C ARG A 26 8.85 13.39 4.14
N ARG A 27 8.06 13.23 3.09
CA ARG A 27 8.27 12.20 2.07
C ARG A 27 8.29 12.86 0.71
N ARG A 28 9.45 12.83 0.05
CA ARG A 28 9.73 13.54 -1.20
C ARG A 28 9.40 15.02 -1.11
N GLY A 29 9.85 15.66 -0.03
CA GLY A 29 9.54 17.05 0.28
C GLY A 29 8.09 17.34 0.68
N ILE A 30 7.18 16.38 0.68
CA ILE A 30 5.77 16.59 1.08
C ILE A 30 5.60 16.29 2.56
N LEU A 31 5.08 17.26 3.32
CA LEU A 31 4.79 17.02 4.73
C LEU A 31 3.67 15.98 4.88
N THR A 32 3.98 14.94 5.62
CA THR A 32 3.15 13.75 5.86
C THR A 32 2.90 13.64 7.35
N ARG A 33 1.74 13.13 7.73
CA ARG A 33 1.41 12.85 9.13
C ARG A 33 0.79 11.48 9.26
N PHE A 34 0.93 10.87 10.44
CA PHE A 34 0.06 9.76 10.79
C PHE A 34 -1.40 10.23 10.71
N SER A 35 -2.27 9.40 10.15
CA SER A 35 -3.67 9.75 10.03
C SER A 35 -4.23 9.93 11.45
N PRO A 36 -4.72 11.12 11.84
CA PRO A 36 -5.11 11.34 13.23
C PRO A 36 -6.23 10.38 13.61
N VAL A 37 -6.09 9.77 14.78
CA VAL A 37 -7.00 8.82 15.45
C VAL A 37 -8.30 9.51 15.87
N LYS A 38 -8.90 10.35 15.02
CA LYS A 38 -10.12 11.09 15.39
C LYS A 38 -11.38 10.24 15.32
N ASP A 39 -11.36 9.13 14.58
CA ASP A 39 -12.40 8.12 14.65
C ASP A 39 -11.77 6.76 14.92
N VAL A 40 -12.09 6.18 16.09
CA VAL A 40 -11.80 4.77 16.42
C VAL A 40 -12.45 3.82 15.40
N ALA A 41 -13.41 4.31 14.61
CA ALA A 41 -14.23 3.56 13.67
C ALA A 41 -13.45 2.92 12.51
N GLU A 42 -12.31 3.47 12.06
CA GLU A 42 -11.57 2.91 10.92
C GLU A 42 -10.07 2.82 11.19
N LYS A 43 -9.68 1.82 11.98
CA LYS A 43 -8.27 1.41 12.11
C LYS A 43 -7.76 0.94 10.75
N GLN A 44 -6.55 1.34 10.38
CA GLN A 44 -5.91 0.84 9.16
C GLN A 44 -5.72 -0.68 9.28
N THR A 45 -5.87 -1.37 8.16
CA THR A 45 -5.63 -2.82 8.09
C THR A 45 -4.18 -3.11 8.52
N PRO A 46 -3.94 -4.07 9.43
CA PRO A 46 -2.59 -4.40 9.89
C PRO A 46 -1.64 -4.71 8.74
N GLY A 47 -0.45 -4.10 8.77
CA GLY A 47 0.57 -4.25 7.74
C GLY A 47 0.53 -3.21 6.61
N PHE A 48 -0.44 -2.28 6.62
CA PHE A 48 -0.50 -1.17 5.68
C PHE A 48 -0.10 0.16 6.33
N PRO A 49 0.49 1.10 5.56
CA PRO A 49 0.80 2.43 6.06
C PRO A 49 -0.43 3.16 6.60
N ASP A 50 -0.33 3.74 7.80
CA ASP A 50 -1.37 4.59 8.40
C ASP A 50 -0.94 6.06 8.43
N TYR A 51 -0.50 6.57 7.28
CA TYR A 51 -0.11 7.97 7.10
C TYR A 51 -0.71 8.55 5.84
N ALA A 52 -0.89 9.87 5.84
CA ALA A 52 -1.43 10.63 4.74
C ALA A 52 -0.68 11.97 4.58
N PRO A 53 -0.61 12.52 3.35
CA PRO A 53 -0.08 13.86 3.14
C PRO A 53 -0.93 14.89 3.91
N GLN A 54 -0.30 15.93 4.42
CA GLN A 54 -1.05 17.04 5.01
C GLN A 54 -1.88 17.75 3.94
N MET A 55 -3.10 18.15 4.30
CA MET A 55 -4.04 18.77 3.35
C MET A 55 -3.46 20.01 2.65
N THR A 56 -2.66 20.79 3.38
CA THR A 56 -1.98 21.99 2.86
C THR A 56 -0.94 21.68 1.78
N GLU A 57 -0.37 20.47 1.76
CA GLU A 57 0.68 20.07 0.83
C GLU A 57 0.13 19.30 -0.39
N ILE A 58 -1.17 19.00 -0.42
CA ILE A 58 -1.82 18.27 -1.53
C ILE A 58 -1.66 19.03 -2.86
N VAL A 59 -1.60 20.36 -2.83
CA VAL A 59 -1.36 21.19 -4.02
C VAL A 59 -0.08 20.77 -4.73
N HIS A 60 1.02 20.59 -3.99
CA HIS A 60 2.30 20.18 -4.56
C HIS A 60 2.26 18.77 -5.15
N LEU A 61 1.46 17.85 -4.59
CA LEU A 61 1.26 16.54 -5.19
C LEU A 61 0.45 16.61 -6.50
N LYS A 62 -0.52 17.54 -6.61
CA LYS A 62 -1.26 17.77 -7.86
C LYS A 62 -0.34 18.32 -8.95
N ASP A 63 0.56 19.23 -8.63
CA ASP A 63 1.48 19.83 -9.60
C ASP A 63 2.44 18.78 -10.21
N ARG A 64 2.77 17.73 -9.45
CA ARG A 64 3.59 16.62 -9.92
C ARG A 64 2.86 15.67 -10.89
N TRP A 65 1.55 15.76 -11.01
CA TRP A 65 0.75 14.79 -11.78
C TRP A 65 0.83 15.00 -13.30
N MET A 66 0.60 16.22 -13.79
CA MET A 66 0.44 16.49 -15.23
C MET A 66 1.65 16.05 -16.06
N PRO A 67 2.91 16.29 -15.63
CA PRO A 67 4.07 15.76 -16.35
C PRO A 67 4.09 14.22 -16.43
N MET A 68 3.45 13.53 -15.48
CA MET A 68 3.52 12.08 -15.25
C MET A 68 2.36 11.30 -15.86
N GLU A 69 1.26 11.95 -16.23
CA GLU A 69 0.06 11.29 -16.71
C GLU A 69 0.36 10.33 -17.88
N LYS A 70 1.09 10.80 -18.90
CA LYS A 70 1.43 9.99 -20.09
C LYS A 70 2.24 8.74 -19.72
N SER A 71 3.20 8.89 -18.80
CA SER A 71 4.04 7.78 -18.33
C SER A 71 3.24 6.78 -17.49
N TYR A 72 2.31 7.27 -16.67
CA TYR A 72 1.41 6.43 -15.89
C TYR A 72 0.47 5.63 -16.79
N ARG A 73 -0.13 6.25 -17.83
CA ARG A 73 -0.98 5.53 -18.79
C ARG A 73 -0.22 4.40 -19.50
N LYS A 74 1.02 4.66 -19.92
CA LYS A 74 1.90 3.63 -20.49
C LYS A 74 2.15 2.49 -19.52
N LEU A 75 2.43 2.79 -18.23
CA LEU A 75 2.55 1.76 -17.20
C LEU A 75 1.26 0.96 -17.06
N MET A 76 0.10 1.60 -16.96
CA MET A 76 -1.17 0.89 -16.79
C MET A 76 -1.53 -0.01 -17.97
N ALA A 77 -1.08 0.34 -19.18
CA ALA A 77 -1.22 -0.49 -20.38
C ALA A 77 -0.43 -1.81 -20.27
N THR A 78 0.68 -1.86 -19.53
CA THR A 78 1.42 -3.12 -19.29
C THR A 78 0.72 -4.04 -18.29
N LYS A 79 -0.37 -3.60 -17.67
CA LYS A 79 -1.16 -4.35 -16.69
C LYS A 79 -0.30 -4.84 -15.50
N PRO A 80 0.41 -3.94 -14.79
CA PRO A 80 1.40 -4.29 -13.75
C PRO A 80 0.81 -5.11 -12.59
N TRP A 81 -0.50 -5.04 -12.37
CA TRP A 81 -1.19 -5.87 -11.39
C TRP A 81 -1.15 -7.38 -11.73
N LYS A 82 -1.05 -7.74 -13.01
CA LYS A 82 -0.87 -9.14 -13.42
C LYS A 82 0.51 -9.64 -12.98
N ASP A 83 1.54 -8.84 -13.17
CA ASP A 83 2.89 -9.17 -12.74
C ASP A 83 2.99 -9.22 -11.21
N MET A 84 2.37 -8.27 -10.51
CA MET A 84 2.24 -8.28 -9.05
C MET A 84 1.59 -9.58 -8.55
N TYR A 85 0.50 -10.04 -9.19
CA TYR A 85 -0.17 -11.28 -8.82
C TYR A 85 0.63 -12.54 -9.14
N SER A 86 1.33 -12.57 -10.28
CA SER A 86 2.17 -13.71 -10.69
C SER A 86 3.36 -13.89 -9.75
N ASN A 87 3.94 -12.77 -9.29
CA ASN A 87 5.09 -12.72 -8.38
C ASN A 87 4.72 -12.70 -6.88
N ARG A 88 3.44 -12.92 -6.55
CA ARG A 88 3.00 -12.97 -5.15
C ARG A 88 3.64 -14.14 -4.41
N VAL A 89 3.69 -14.03 -3.08
CA VAL A 89 4.04 -15.16 -2.21
C VAL A 89 3.01 -16.27 -2.37
N LYS A 90 3.46 -17.48 -2.74
CA LYS A 90 2.62 -18.67 -2.93
C LYS A 90 2.76 -19.70 -1.81
N THR A 91 3.82 -19.56 -1.00
CA THR A 91 4.12 -20.45 0.11
C THR A 91 3.43 -19.96 1.38
N LEU A 92 2.85 -20.89 2.14
CA LEU A 92 2.36 -20.63 3.49
C LEU A 92 3.55 -20.69 4.47
N TYR A 93 3.70 -19.67 5.30
CA TYR A 93 4.79 -19.56 6.28
C TYR A 93 4.37 -19.95 7.69
N PHE A 94 3.10 -19.74 8.04
CA PHE A 94 2.56 -19.96 9.38
C PHE A 94 1.65 -21.20 9.45
N HIS A 95 1.21 -21.72 8.30
CA HIS A 95 0.37 -22.91 8.19
C HIS A 95 1.01 -23.94 7.26
N GLU A 96 0.80 -25.22 7.57
CA GLU A 96 1.13 -26.32 6.67
C GLU A 96 -0.11 -26.74 5.88
N ARG A 97 -0.03 -26.74 4.54
CA ARG A 97 -1.18 -27.12 3.69
C ARG A 97 -1.75 -28.49 4.04
N LYS A 98 -0.91 -29.48 4.37
CA LYS A 98 -1.33 -30.84 4.76
C LYS A 98 -2.11 -30.92 6.09
N LYS A 99 -2.01 -29.89 6.93
CA LYS A 99 -2.73 -29.77 8.20
C LYS A 99 -4.02 -28.95 8.07
N LEU A 100 -4.29 -28.38 6.90
CA LEU A 100 -5.54 -27.67 6.64
C LEU A 100 -6.65 -28.65 6.29
N THR A 101 -7.87 -28.34 6.74
CA THR A 101 -9.06 -29.10 6.34
C THR A 101 -9.31 -28.94 4.83
N PRO A 102 -9.95 -29.92 4.16
CA PRO A 102 -10.34 -29.77 2.76
C PRO A 102 -11.19 -28.52 2.50
N VAL A 103 -12.04 -28.14 3.47
CA VAL A 103 -12.83 -26.91 3.45
C VAL A 103 -11.94 -25.67 3.44
N ALA A 104 -10.96 -25.58 4.35
CA ALA A 104 -10.03 -24.45 4.42
C ALA A 104 -9.19 -24.30 3.14
N ILE A 105 -8.76 -25.42 2.54
CA ILE A 105 -8.04 -25.41 1.26
C ILE A 105 -8.91 -24.82 0.15
N ARG A 106 -10.16 -25.26 0.02
CA ARG A 106 -11.11 -24.71 -0.96
C ARG A 106 -11.38 -23.22 -0.75
N LEU A 107 -11.51 -22.78 0.50
CA LEU A 107 -11.70 -21.36 0.84
C LEU A 107 -10.47 -20.51 0.52
N LEU A 108 -9.27 -21.06 0.71
CA LEU A 108 -8.02 -20.42 0.30
C LEU A 108 -7.96 -20.28 -1.24
N ASP A 109 -8.33 -21.32 -1.97
CA ASP A 109 -8.37 -21.27 -3.45
C ASP A 109 -9.41 -20.24 -3.94
N GLU A 110 -10.58 -20.14 -3.28
CA GLU A 110 -11.58 -19.09 -3.52
C GLU A 110 -10.99 -17.69 -3.31
N HIS A 111 -10.23 -17.49 -2.22
CA HIS A 111 -9.57 -16.21 -1.96
C HIS A 111 -8.48 -15.91 -3.00
N VAL A 112 -7.72 -16.91 -3.42
CA VAL A 112 -6.70 -16.79 -4.47
C VAL A 112 -7.31 -16.40 -5.82
N ALA A 113 -8.48 -16.95 -6.15
CA ALA A 113 -9.25 -16.57 -7.33
C ALA A 113 -9.78 -15.13 -7.21
N TYR A 114 -10.26 -14.74 -6.03
CA TYR A 114 -10.69 -13.37 -5.75
C TYR A 114 -9.54 -12.37 -5.92
N MET A 115 -8.37 -12.64 -5.35
CA MET A 115 -7.16 -11.83 -5.51
C MET A 115 -6.79 -11.65 -6.99
N ARG A 116 -6.88 -12.72 -7.79
CA ARG A 116 -6.62 -12.66 -9.24
C ARG A 116 -7.60 -11.74 -9.96
N LYS A 117 -8.89 -11.93 -9.70
CA LYS A 117 -9.98 -11.17 -10.32
C LYS A 117 -9.87 -9.67 -10.01
N HIS A 118 -9.50 -9.34 -8.78
CA HIS A 118 -9.45 -7.97 -8.29
C HIS A 118 -8.03 -7.39 -8.20
N ALA A 119 -7.02 -8.05 -8.77
CA ALA A 119 -5.61 -7.66 -8.67
C ALA A 119 -5.34 -6.19 -9.03
N ARG A 120 -6.08 -5.65 -10.02
CA ARG A 120 -5.98 -4.24 -10.39
C ARG A 120 -6.38 -3.30 -9.25
N ALA A 121 -7.45 -3.59 -8.54
CA ALA A 121 -7.90 -2.79 -7.40
C ALA A 121 -6.88 -2.84 -6.25
N PHE A 122 -6.30 -4.02 -5.96
CA PHE A 122 -5.19 -4.16 -5.01
C PHE A 122 -3.97 -3.34 -5.43
N TYR A 123 -3.61 -3.38 -6.70
CA TYR A 123 -2.48 -2.60 -7.20
C TYR A 123 -2.72 -1.10 -7.08
N GLU A 124 -3.89 -0.63 -7.51
CA GLU A 124 -4.23 0.80 -7.51
C GLU A 124 -4.38 1.38 -6.10
N ILE A 125 -4.87 0.61 -5.12
CA ILE A 125 -4.99 1.08 -3.73
C ILE A 125 -3.65 1.14 -3.00
N LEU A 126 -2.75 0.20 -3.32
CA LEU A 126 -1.37 0.17 -2.82
C LEU A 126 -0.50 1.30 -3.40
N HIS A 127 -0.87 1.79 -4.58
CA HIS A 127 -0.15 2.82 -5.33
C HIS A 127 -1.05 4.04 -5.57
N TRP A 128 -1.76 4.47 -4.53
CA TRP A 128 -2.68 5.60 -4.62
C TRP A 128 -1.92 6.92 -4.63
N PHE A 129 -2.14 7.81 -5.60
CA PHE A 129 -1.48 9.11 -5.64
C PHE A 129 -2.46 10.19 -6.04
N THR A 130 -2.16 11.43 -5.66
CA THR A 130 -3.00 12.59 -5.95
C THR A 130 -2.91 12.95 -7.43
N MET A 131 -4.05 12.96 -8.12
CA MET A 131 -4.17 13.47 -9.49
C MET A 131 -4.66 14.91 -9.47
N LYS A 132 -4.19 15.72 -10.42
CA LYS A 132 -4.79 17.01 -10.74
C LYS A 132 -5.99 16.78 -11.66
N THR A 133 -7.19 16.97 -11.14
CA THR A 133 -8.46 16.69 -11.84
C THR A 133 -9.24 17.94 -12.21
N LYS A 134 -8.75 19.12 -11.84
CA LYS A 134 -9.33 20.43 -12.12
C LYS A 134 -8.24 21.51 -11.96
N PRO A 135 -8.41 22.71 -12.53
CA PRO A 135 -7.48 23.82 -12.32
C PRO A 135 -7.35 24.18 -10.84
N GLY A 136 -6.19 24.76 -10.49
CA GLY A 136 -5.98 25.43 -9.22
C GLY A 136 -6.91 26.63 -9.05
N ARG A 137 -7.06 27.14 -7.81
CA ARG A 137 -7.90 28.32 -7.54
C ARG A 137 -7.36 29.57 -8.25
N ASP A 138 -6.04 29.65 -8.40
CA ASP A 138 -5.32 30.79 -8.94
C ASP A 138 -4.75 30.50 -10.35
N GLU A 139 -5.24 29.42 -11.00
CA GLU A 139 -4.88 29.09 -12.37
C GLU A 139 -5.99 29.55 -13.30
N ASP A 140 -5.72 30.59 -14.08
CA ASP A 140 -6.57 31.05 -15.19
C ASP A 140 -6.49 30.00 -16.32
N GLY A 141 -7.23 28.91 -16.14
CA GLY A 141 -7.31 27.82 -17.09
C GLY A 141 -8.61 27.90 -17.89
N ASP A 142 -8.57 28.57 -19.04
CA ASP A 142 -9.74 28.68 -19.93
C ASP A 142 -10.16 27.33 -20.53
N ASP A 143 -9.29 26.31 -20.49
CA ASP A 143 -9.56 24.97 -21.00
C ASP A 143 -9.65 23.93 -19.88
N ALA A 144 -10.84 23.81 -19.28
CA ALA A 144 -11.14 22.78 -18.29
C ALA A 144 -10.97 21.35 -18.82
N SER A 145 -11.04 21.15 -20.15
CA SER A 145 -10.96 19.82 -20.78
C SER A 145 -9.57 19.19 -20.64
N LEU A 146 -8.55 19.99 -20.34
CA LEU A 146 -7.19 19.52 -20.07
C LEU A 146 -7.15 18.46 -18.95
N TYR A 147 -8.07 18.54 -17.99
CA TYR A 147 -8.10 17.65 -16.83
C TYR A 147 -9.08 16.49 -16.94
N ASP A 148 -9.92 16.43 -17.96
CA ASP A 148 -10.98 15.43 -18.11
C ASP A 148 -10.42 14.01 -18.02
N LYS A 149 -9.34 13.77 -18.75
CA LYS A 149 -8.63 12.48 -18.76
C LYS A 149 -8.20 12.04 -17.35
N SER A 150 -7.74 12.99 -16.54
CA SER A 150 -7.30 12.76 -15.17
C SER A 150 -8.47 12.57 -14.22
N ALA A 151 -9.54 13.35 -14.39
CA ALA A 151 -10.79 13.23 -13.65
C ALA A 151 -11.46 11.86 -13.89
N THR A 152 -11.60 11.43 -15.15
CA THR A 152 -12.12 10.11 -15.52
C THR A 152 -11.28 9.00 -14.89
N LEU A 153 -9.94 9.09 -14.99
CA LEU A 153 -9.05 8.09 -14.42
C LEU A 153 -9.18 7.99 -12.90
N HIS A 154 -9.25 9.13 -12.21
CA HIS A 154 -9.45 9.18 -10.76
C HIS A 154 -10.80 8.53 -10.39
N LEU A 155 -11.89 8.91 -11.07
CA LEU A 155 -13.22 8.36 -10.83
C LEU A 155 -13.27 6.85 -11.02
N GLU A 156 -12.68 6.34 -12.10
CA GLU A 156 -12.62 4.91 -12.36
C GLU A 156 -11.87 4.13 -11.28
N ARG A 157 -10.75 4.68 -10.79
CA ARG A 157 -9.97 4.09 -9.70
C ARG A 157 -10.77 4.07 -8.40
N SER A 158 -11.45 5.16 -8.08
CA SER A 158 -12.31 5.27 -6.90
C SER A 158 -13.45 4.26 -6.95
N LYS A 159 -14.17 4.16 -8.09
CA LYS A 159 -15.23 3.15 -8.27
C LYS A 159 -14.73 1.71 -8.07
N ARG A 160 -13.55 1.38 -8.62
CA ARG A 160 -12.93 0.05 -8.41
C ARG A 160 -12.53 -0.19 -6.96
N HIS A 161 -12.02 0.84 -6.29
CA HIS A 161 -11.66 0.77 -4.88
C HIS A 161 -12.90 0.51 -4.03
N GLU A 162 -13.97 1.29 -4.19
CA GLU A 162 -15.21 1.14 -3.43
C GLU A 162 -15.86 -0.23 -3.64
N ALA A 163 -15.89 -0.72 -4.89
CA ALA A 163 -16.47 -2.01 -5.22
C ALA A 163 -15.75 -3.20 -4.57
N VAL A 164 -14.46 -3.06 -4.24
CA VAL A 164 -13.66 -4.12 -3.59
C VAL A 164 -13.55 -3.88 -2.09
N GLY A 165 -13.27 -2.66 -1.67
CA GLY A 165 -12.99 -2.29 -0.28
C GLY A 165 -14.21 -2.38 0.62
N ARG A 166 -15.37 -1.83 0.22
CA ARG A 166 -16.57 -1.82 1.06
C ARG A 166 -17.00 -3.22 1.53
N PRO A 167 -17.07 -4.26 0.66
CA PRO A 167 -17.44 -5.60 1.11
C PRO A 167 -16.28 -6.40 1.72
N PHE A 168 -15.03 -5.94 1.64
CA PHE A 168 -13.86 -6.80 1.87
C PHE A 168 -13.82 -7.40 3.27
N GLU A 169 -14.05 -6.60 4.31
CA GLU A 169 -14.02 -7.06 5.70
C GLU A 169 -15.07 -8.15 5.95
N SER A 170 -16.32 -7.88 5.58
CA SER A 170 -17.40 -8.88 5.69
C SER A 170 -17.11 -10.15 4.89
N ARG A 171 -16.42 -10.02 3.75
CA ARG A 171 -16.00 -11.15 2.92
C ARG A 171 -14.96 -12.02 3.65
N ILE A 172 -14.02 -11.41 4.38
CA ILE A 172 -13.04 -12.14 5.21
C ILE A 172 -13.73 -12.82 6.39
N ALA A 173 -14.62 -12.12 7.11
CA ALA A 173 -15.39 -12.69 8.21
C ALA A 173 -16.16 -13.95 7.77
N LYS A 174 -16.86 -13.88 6.63
CA LYS A 174 -17.56 -15.03 6.04
C LYS A 174 -16.65 -16.20 5.68
N LEU A 175 -15.41 -15.96 5.24
CA LEU A 175 -14.46 -17.06 5.01
C LEU A 175 -14.12 -17.77 6.32
N ILE A 176 -13.94 -17.01 7.39
CA ILE A 176 -13.60 -17.56 8.71
C ILE A 176 -14.77 -18.37 9.27
N GLU A 177 -15.99 -17.83 9.21
CA GLU A 177 -17.23 -18.53 9.59
C GLU A 177 -17.41 -19.86 8.83
N ARG A 178 -17.03 -19.89 7.55
CA ARG A 178 -17.10 -21.09 6.70
C ARG A 178 -16.00 -22.12 6.98
N GLY A 179 -15.09 -21.85 7.92
CA GLY A 179 -14.04 -22.78 8.35
C GLY A 179 -12.62 -22.45 7.88
N LEU A 180 -12.37 -21.23 7.41
CA LEU A 180 -10.98 -20.76 7.20
C LEU A 180 -10.37 -20.40 8.57
N PRO A 181 -9.17 -20.86 8.92
CA PRO A 181 -8.50 -20.43 10.13
C PRO A 181 -8.36 -18.91 10.18
N ALA A 182 -8.79 -18.26 11.28
CA ALA A 182 -8.67 -16.82 11.44
C ALA A 182 -7.21 -16.35 11.33
N THR A 183 -6.26 -17.21 11.71
CA THR A 183 -4.82 -16.97 11.58
C THR A 183 -4.33 -16.90 10.13
N MET A 184 -5.12 -17.35 9.14
CA MET A 184 -4.77 -17.29 7.72
C MET A 184 -4.51 -15.87 7.25
N VAL A 185 -5.15 -14.87 7.87
CA VAL A 185 -4.89 -13.46 7.54
C VAL A 185 -3.42 -13.10 7.75
N TRP A 186 -2.68 -13.82 8.61
CA TRP A 186 -1.25 -13.60 8.83
C TRP A 186 -0.34 -14.14 7.74
N GLU A 187 -0.87 -14.88 6.77
CA GLU A 187 -0.07 -15.38 5.66
C GLU A 187 0.29 -14.28 4.68
N PRO A 188 1.58 -14.11 4.31
CA PRO A 188 1.98 -13.09 3.34
C PRO A 188 1.34 -13.29 1.94
N GLY A 189 1.03 -14.54 1.59
CA GLY A 189 0.34 -14.89 0.35
C GLY A 189 -1.18 -14.65 0.39
N PHE A 190 -1.75 -14.36 1.57
CA PHE A 190 -3.15 -14.06 1.76
C PHE A 190 -3.34 -12.54 1.75
N TRP A 191 -3.61 -11.96 0.58
CA TRP A 191 -3.73 -10.50 0.49
C TRP A 191 -4.95 -10.00 1.24
N LEU A 192 -4.71 -9.01 2.08
CA LEU A 192 -5.76 -8.17 2.65
C LEU A 192 -5.89 -6.89 1.84
N TYR A 193 -7.08 -6.30 1.86
CA TYR A 193 -7.34 -5.02 1.23
C TYR A 193 -7.22 -3.93 2.30
N PRO A 194 -6.47 -2.86 2.06
CA PRO A 194 -6.32 -1.80 3.06
C PRO A 194 -7.63 -1.02 3.20
N THR A 195 -8.01 -0.72 4.44
CA THR A 195 -9.15 0.14 4.78
C THR A 195 -8.94 1.55 4.23
N LYS A 196 -7.75 2.12 4.44
CA LYS A 196 -7.38 3.45 3.93
C LYS A 196 -6.43 3.35 2.75
N VAL A 197 -6.51 4.31 1.83
CA VAL A 197 -5.63 4.40 0.65
C VAL A 197 -4.14 4.43 1.06
N CYS A 198 -3.28 3.72 0.33
CA CYS A 198 -1.83 3.78 0.55
C CYS A 198 -1.22 4.87 -0.34
N HIS A 199 -0.86 6.00 0.26
CA HIS A 199 -0.34 7.16 -0.48
C HIS A 199 1.07 6.91 -1.05
N LEU A 200 1.16 6.99 -2.38
CA LEU A 200 2.37 7.07 -3.18
C LEU A 200 2.65 8.53 -3.53
N TYR A 201 3.90 8.93 -3.30
CA TYR A 201 4.36 10.29 -3.50
C TYR A 201 5.13 10.32 -4.82
N LEU A 202 4.59 11.02 -5.81
CA LEU A 202 5.26 11.21 -7.09
C LEU A 202 6.55 12.01 -6.88
N MET A 203 7.55 11.75 -7.72
CA MET A 203 8.79 12.52 -7.71
C MET A 203 8.53 13.95 -8.17
N ASP A 204 9.30 14.88 -7.63
CA ASP A 204 9.28 16.25 -8.11
C ASP A 204 9.85 16.34 -9.55
N PRO A 205 9.21 17.11 -10.47
CA PRO A 205 9.70 17.30 -11.83
C PRO A 205 11.15 17.77 -11.91
N SER A 206 11.63 18.57 -10.94
CA SER A 206 13.01 19.07 -10.92
C SER A 206 14.05 17.97 -10.73
N GLY A 207 13.65 16.81 -10.18
CA GLY A 207 14.48 15.61 -10.05
C GLY A 207 14.44 14.71 -11.28
N MET A 208 13.66 15.05 -12.31
CA MET A 208 13.55 14.24 -13.52
C MET A 208 14.66 14.61 -14.51
N THR A 209 15.59 13.68 -14.74
CA THR A 209 16.63 13.87 -15.77
C THR A 209 16.02 13.73 -17.17
N LYS A 210 16.16 14.76 -18.01
CA LYS A 210 15.78 14.70 -19.44
C LYS A 210 16.56 13.55 -20.10
N GLY A 211 15.86 12.60 -20.71
CA GLY A 211 16.46 11.49 -21.46
C GLY A 211 16.51 10.13 -20.77
N ARG A 212 16.26 10.02 -19.45
CA ARG A 212 16.08 8.72 -18.77
C ARG A 212 14.61 8.51 -18.42
N GLY A 213 13.85 8.02 -19.40
CA GLY A 213 12.46 7.61 -19.22
C GLY A 213 12.34 6.40 -18.29
N THR A 214 12.52 6.58 -16.98
CA THR A 214 12.14 5.57 -15.98
C THR A 214 11.77 6.24 -14.65
N LEU A 215 10.55 6.78 -14.62
CA LEU A 215 9.83 7.26 -13.42
C LEU A 215 9.66 6.16 -12.34
N TRP A 216 9.82 4.90 -12.72
CA TRP A 216 9.51 3.72 -11.92
C TRP A 216 10.75 2.92 -11.50
N LYS A 217 11.96 3.37 -11.86
CA LYS A 217 13.22 2.74 -11.39
C LYS A 217 13.53 3.17 -9.97
N SER A 218 12.77 2.63 -9.02
CA SER A 218 13.41 1.98 -7.88
C SER A 218 14.42 0.98 -8.47
N ARG A 219 15.73 1.12 -8.21
CA ARG A 219 16.79 0.21 -8.70
C ARG A 219 16.31 -1.25 -8.65
N SER A 220 15.94 -1.77 -9.82
CA SER A 220 15.70 -3.18 -10.05
C SER A 220 16.43 -3.49 -11.36
N ASN A 221 17.72 -3.83 -11.21
CA ASN A 221 18.48 -4.45 -12.28
C ASN A 221 17.87 -5.84 -12.51
N TRP A 222 16.85 -5.92 -13.36
CA TRP A 222 16.33 -7.18 -13.89
C TRP A 222 16.76 -7.33 -15.34
N ARG A 223 18.06 -7.54 -15.57
CA ARG A 223 18.58 -8.26 -16.75
C ARG A 223 19.88 -8.97 -16.36
N SER A 224 19.88 -10.28 -16.60
CA SER A 224 21.00 -11.23 -16.54
C SER A 224 21.75 -11.37 -15.21
N ALA A 225 21.40 -12.38 -14.43
CA ALA A 225 22.34 -13.05 -13.54
C ALA A 225 22.19 -14.56 -13.74
N LYS A 226 22.98 -15.12 -14.66
CA LYS A 226 23.24 -16.55 -14.78
C LYS A 226 24.46 -16.87 -13.90
N ASN A 227 24.33 -16.86 -12.58
CA ASN A 227 25.28 -17.62 -11.74
C ASN A 227 24.79 -17.77 -10.28
N PRO A 228 24.80 -18.98 -9.69
CA PRO A 228 24.33 -19.22 -8.32
C PRO A 228 25.20 -18.60 -7.21
N ALA A 229 26.44 -18.21 -7.50
CA ALA A 229 27.39 -17.73 -6.48
C ALA A 229 27.20 -16.24 -6.07
N GLU A 230 26.60 -15.39 -6.91
CA GLU A 230 26.35 -13.97 -6.58
C GLU A 230 25.14 -13.75 -5.65
N LEU A 231 24.31 -14.78 -5.45
CA LEU A 231 23.11 -14.71 -4.61
C LEU A 231 23.40 -14.53 -3.12
N ASN A 232 24.59 -14.91 -2.64
CA ASN A 232 24.98 -14.74 -1.25
C ASN A 232 25.52 -13.34 -0.93
N GLY A 233 26.14 -12.64 -1.89
CA GLY A 233 26.54 -11.23 -1.74
C GLY A 233 25.38 -10.23 -1.87
N LEU A 234 24.33 -10.59 -2.62
CA LEU A 234 23.10 -9.79 -2.80
C LEU A 234 22.11 -9.88 -1.63
N ARG A 235 22.40 -10.70 -0.61
CA ARG A 235 21.57 -10.74 0.61
C ARG A 235 21.71 -9.47 1.46
N THR A 236 22.88 -8.83 1.43
CA THR A 236 23.23 -7.72 2.34
C THR A 236 23.04 -6.32 1.71
N ALA A 237 23.01 -6.18 0.38
CA ALA A 237 22.92 -4.88 -0.30
C ALA A 237 21.52 -4.51 -0.86
N LEU A 238 20.45 -5.14 -0.38
CA LEU A 238 19.06 -4.91 -0.82
C LEU A 238 18.15 -4.38 0.30
N THR A 239 18.67 -3.43 1.10
CA THR A 239 17.96 -2.75 2.20
C THR A 239 17.49 -1.34 1.88
N SER A 240 17.67 -0.87 0.65
CA SER A 240 17.15 0.42 0.20
C SER A 240 16.08 0.20 -0.87
N ILE A 241 14.89 0.76 -0.61
CA ILE A 241 13.65 0.71 -1.39
C ILE A 241 12.63 -0.35 -0.92
N GLY A 242 12.00 -0.11 0.25
CA GLY A 242 10.58 -0.38 0.54
C GLY A 242 9.95 -1.77 0.32
N TRP A 243 10.71 -2.81 -0.07
CA TRP A 243 10.18 -4.07 -0.61
C TRP A 243 10.59 -5.34 0.17
N ARG A 244 11.22 -5.19 1.35
CA ARG A 244 11.62 -6.33 2.21
C ARG A 244 10.89 -6.44 3.56
N MET A 245 9.78 -5.74 3.76
CA MET A 245 8.76 -5.94 4.82
C MET A 245 7.42 -5.39 4.28
N PHE A 246 6.84 -5.96 3.23
CA PHE A 246 5.85 -7.04 3.33
C PHE A 246 6.42 -8.44 3.71
N ARG A 247 7.73 -8.63 3.51
CA ARG A 247 8.48 -9.85 3.84
C ARG A 247 8.46 -10.12 5.36
N LEU A 248 7.84 -11.24 5.74
CA LEU A 248 7.56 -11.71 7.11
C LEU A 248 6.65 -10.77 7.89
N ARG A 249 5.42 -11.20 8.21
CA ARG A 249 4.45 -10.35 8.92
C ARG A 249 4.93 -9.83 10.28
N PHE A 250 5.99 -10.37 10.85
CA PHE A 250 6.75 -9.84 11.97
C PHE A 250 8.16 -10.46 11.94
N ALA A 251 9.20 -9.64 12.05
CA ALA A 251 10.46 -10.09 12.62
C ALA A 251 11.01 -8.98 13.52
N ILE A 252 10.69 -9.12 14.81
CA ILE A 252 11.46 -8.62 15.95
C ILE A 252 11.36 -7.12 16.22
N TRP A 253 10.47 -6.78 17.17
CA TRP A 253 10.57 -5.59 18.00
C TRP A 253 11.88 -5.63 18.82
N PRO A 254 12.63 -4.52 18.95
CA PRO A 254 13.22 -4.20 20.25
C PRO A 254 12.90 -2.76 20.72
N SER A 255 12.17 -2.75 21.86
CA SER A 255 11.95 -1.79 22.96
C SER A 255 11.81 -0.28 22.65
N GLN A 256 10.96 0.55 23.28
CA GLN A 256 10.30 0.62 24.60
C GLN A 256 9.02 1.48 24.41
N SER A 257 7.90 1.29 25.11
CA SER A 257 7.74 1.67 26.53
C SER A 257 6.72 0.80 27.27
N ASN A 258 7.05 0.52 28.52
CA ASN A 258 6.30 -0.23 29.51
C ASN A 258 4.87 0.26 29.70
N ASN A 259 3.92 -0.67 29.63
CA ASN A 259 2.94 -0.81 30.70
C ASN A 259 2.40 -2.25 30.67
N VAL A 260 2.88 -3.03 31.63
CA VAL A 260 2.24 -4.27 32.06
C VAL A 260 0.89 -3.88 32.65
N GLN A 261 -0.21 -4.29 32.01
CA GLN A 261 -1.44 -4.60 32.72
C GLN A 261 -2.16 -5.73 31.97
N GLN A 262 -2.00 -6.92 32.54
CA GLN A 262 -2.93 -8.04 32.63
C GLN A 262 -3.90 -8.30 31.47
N ILE A 263 -3.72 -9.46 30.84
CA ILE A 263 -4.73 -10.19 30.10
C ILE A 263 -5.76 -10.74 31.11
N PRO A 264 -7.07 -10.42 31.04
CA PRO A 264 -8.09 -11.25 31.64
C PRO A 264 -8.47 -12.35 30.64
N SER A 265 -8.34 -13.59 31.11
CA SER A 265 -8.80 -14.82 30.49
C SER A 265 -10.21 -14.69 29.89
N LEU A 266 -10.36 -15.07 28.62
CA LEU A 266 -11.64 -15.46 28.01
C LEU A 266 -12.21 -16.66 28.78
N ARG A 267 -13.17 -16.43 29.67
CA ARG A 267 -14.08 -17.48 30.14
C ARG A 267 -15.19 -17.65 29.11
N LEU A 268 -15.28 -18.86 28.56
CA LEU A 268 -16.51 -19.40 27.98
C LEU A 268 -17.64 -19.25 29.00
N ALA A 269 -18.76 -18.68 28.56
CA ALA A 269 -20.06 -18.96 29.15
C ALA A 269 -20.97 -19.44 28.01
N LEU A 270 -20.91 -20.75 27.77
CA LEU A 270 -22.10 -21.52 27.39
C LEU A 270 -23.11 -21.32 28.52
N LEU A 271 -24.36 -20.96 28.19
CA LEU A 271 -25.57 -21.58 28.72
C LEU A 271 -26.80 -21.01 28.02
N SER A 272 -27.42 -21.88 27.22
CA SER A 272 -28.82 -21.79 26.80
C SER A 272 -29.70 -22.38 27.90
N SER A 273 -30.84 -21.72 28.14
CA SER A 273 -32.12 -22.26 28.65
C SER A 273 -32.16 -22.93 30.03
N LYS A 274 -33.01 -22.43 30.93
CA LYS A 274 -34.33 -23.01 31.28
C LYS A 274 -34.90 -22.34 32.55
N SER A 275 -36.24 -22.21 32.54
CA SER A 275 -37.21 -21.77 33.56
C SER A 275 -37.05 -20.37 34.13
#